data_AF-A0A200IG13-F1
#
_entry.id   AF-A0A200IG13-F1
#
_cell.length_a   1.000
_cell.length_b   1.000
_cell.length_c   1.000
_cell.angle_alpha   90.00
_cell.angle_beta   90.00
_cell.angle_gamma   90.00
#
_symmetry.space_group_name_H-M   'P 1'
#
loop_
_entity.id
_entity.type
_entity.pdbx_description
1 polymer ?
#
loop_
_entity_poly.entity_id
_entity_poly.type
_entity_poly.pdbx_seq_one_letter_code
_entity_poly.pdbx_strand_id
1 'polypeptide(L)'
;MRIFSTQKDTIETIVARKQSETKDVSTVVAQIIARVQQQGDQALFQLIEEIDQVTLSSLTVSLEEVETAVQAVSPELLEVMEQAKENILAFHQKQVQQGFVLTKENGVVMGQRVLPLAKVGVYVPGGTAAYPSTVLMDVLPAKIAGVKKIVMITPTDSQGKVPAAILAAASVAGVDEIYKVGGAHGVAALAYGTETIPKVDKIVGPGNIYVATAKKMVYGEVDIDMIAGPSDVLIIADASANPRWLAADLLAQAEHDILAQAILVTTEAALIEQVQVELDLQLKELPRKDIAAAALESSGKLILVNDLSEALTIANQIAPEHLELAVADPFALLGQVENAGSVFLGHHTPEVLGDYFAGPNHTLPTEGTACFYSPLSVDDFIKKSSYLYYPEAAMKAAGPAVALFAETEDLIGHARSINVRREGEK
;
A
#
# COMPACT_ATOMS: atom_id res chain seq x y z
N MET A 1 26.52 9.03 2.26
CA MET A 1 25.95 8.18 1.18
C MET A 1 27.07 7.51 0.39
N ARG A 2 26.80 6.36 -0.23
CA ARG A 2 27.76 5.63 -1.07
C ARG A 2 27.68 6.11 -2.51
N ILE A 3 28.83 6.35 -3.15
CA ILE A 3 28.91 6.78 -4.55
C ILE A 3 29.23 5.57 -5.43
N PHE A 4 28.46 5.39 -6.50
CA PHE A 4 28.67 4.38 -7.52
C PHE A 4 28.83 5.05 -8.90
N SER A 5 29.48 4.34 -9.83
CA SER A 5 29.50 4.73 -11.24
C SER A 5 29.41 3.52 -12.14
N THR A 6 28.56 3.56 -13.16
CA THR A 6 28.42 2.44 -14.11
C THR A 6 29.66 2.20 -14.97
N GLN A 7 30.61 3.14 -14.99
CA GLN A 7 31.93 2.94 -15.59
C GLN A 7 32.87 2.08 -14.74
N LYS A 8 32.58 1.90 -13.45
CA LYS A 8 33.47 1.26 -12.46
C LYS A 8 32.81 0.07 -11.75
N ASP A 9 31.53 0.18 -11.47
CA ASP A 9 30.72 -0.77 -10.71
C ASP A 9 29.77 -1.51 -11.64
N THR A 10 29.53 -2.79 -11.36
CA THR A 10 28.55 -3.56 -12.14
C THR A 10 27.13 -3.17 -11.75
N ILE A 11 26.18 -3.31 -12.68
CA ILE A 11 24.77 -3.02 -12.40
C ILE A 11 24.28 -3.87 -11.23
N GLU A 12 24.67 -5.14 -11.14
CA GLU A 12 24.28 -6.02 -10.02
C GLU A 12 24.73 -5.45 -8.67
N THR A 13 25.92 -4.82 -8.62
CA THR A 13 26.44 -4.18 -7.40
C THR A 13 25.65 -2.94 -7.04
N ILE A 14 25.27 -2.14 -8.04
CA ILE A 14 24.51 -0.89 -7.86
C ILE A 14 23.09 -1.19 -7.37
N VAL A 15 22.41 -2.13 -8.00
CA VAL A 15 21.00 -2.47 -7.70
C VAL A 15 20.86 -3.44 -6.53
N ALA A 16 21.97 -4.02 -6.05
CA ALA A 16 21.97 -4.90 -4.89
C ALA A 16 21.24 -4.22 -3.72
N ARG A 17 20.16 -4.87 -3.29
CA ARG A 17 19.52 -4.58 -2.02
C ARG A 17 20.43 -5.17 -0.96
N LYS A 18 20.75 -4.39 0.07
CA LYS A 18 21.18 -5.04 1.30
C LYS A 18 20.00 -5.90 1.71
N GLN A 19 20.15 -7.23 1.68
CA GLN A 19 19.26 -8.06 2.46
C GLN A 19 19.39 -7.48 3.86
N SER A 20 18.34 -6.79 4.31
CA SER A 20 18.27 -6.36 5.67
C SER A 20 18.55 -7.62 6.49
N GLU A 21 19.55 -7.58 7.36
CA GLU A 21 19.63 -8.54 8.46
C GLU A 21 18.48 -8.23 9.42
N THR A 22 17.26 -8.15 8.89
CA THR A 22 16.05 -8.01 9.66
C THR A 22 15.97 -9.27 10.47
N LYS A 23 16.18 -9.10 11.78
CA LYS A 23 15.93 -10.15 12.77
C LYS A 23 14.61 -10.79 12.38
N ASP A 24 14.62 -12.10 12.16
CA ASP A 24 13.43 -12.81 11.80
C ASP A 24 12.38 -12.63 12.92
N VAL A 25 11.42 -11.74 12.70
CA VAL A 25 10.33 -11.46 13.63
C VAL A 25 9.21 -12.50 13.52
N SER A 26 9.30 -13.44 12.57
CA SER A 26 8.25 -14.42 12.27
C SER A 26 7.85 -15.22 13.51
N THR A 27 8.82 -15.65 14.32
CA THR A 27 8.51 -16.42 15.54
C THR A 27 7.72 -15.59 16.54
N VAL A 28 8.10 -14.33 16.74
CA VAL A 28 7.41 -13.40 17.66
C VAL A 28 6.00 -13.09 17.14
N VAL A 29 5.87 -12.80 15.85
CA VAL A 29 4.58 -12.50 15.21
C VAL A 29 3.65 -13.71 15.25
N ALA A 30 4.15 -14.92 14.99
CA ALA A 30 3.36 -16.15 15.08
C ALA A 30 2.82 -16.39 16.51
N GLN A 31 3.63 -16.12 17.53
CA GLN A 31 3.19 -16.20 18.93
C GLN A 31 2.10 -15.16 19.25
N ILE A 32 2.26 -13.93 18.77
CA ILE A 32 1.25 -12.87 18.92
C ILE A 32 -0.07 -13.28 18.26
N ILE A 33 -0.02 -13.75 17.01
CA ILE A 33 -1.21 -14.20 16.28
C ILE A 33 -1.91 -15.34 17.04
N ALA A 34 -1.15 -16.34 17.50
CA ALA A 34 -1.70 -17.46 18.25
C ALA A 34 -2.36 -17.03 19.57
N ARG A 35 -1.77 -16.07 20.30
CA ARG A 35 -2.38 -15.50 21.52
C ARG A 35 -3.73 -14.85 21.21
N VAL A 36 -3.80 -14.00 20.18
CA VAL A 36 -5.04 -13.30 19.80
C VAL A 36 -6.12 -14.29 19.36
N GLN A 37 -5.77 -15.31 18.56
CA GLN A 37 -6.73 -16.36 18.17
C GLN A 37 -7.31 -17.12 19.36
N GLN A 38 -6.51 -17.38 20.40
CA GLN A 38 -6.93 -18.20 21.55
C GLN A 38 -7.69 -17.40 22.61
N GLN A 39 -7.37 -16.11 22.76
CA GLN A 39 -7.79 -15.31 23.92
C GLN A 39 -8.56 -14.04 23.55
N GLY A 40 -8.72 -13.72 22.26
CA GLY A 40 -9.51 -12.58 21.80
C GLY A 40 -9.04 -11.25 22.41
N ASP A 41 -9.99 -10.43 22.86
CA ASP A 41 -9.74 -9.11 23.46
C ASP A 41 -8.79 -9.16 24.66
N GLN A 42 -8.82 -10.26 25.43
CA GLN A 42 -7.92 -10.41 26.58
C GLN A 42 -6.45 -10.34 26.15
N ALA A 43 -6.09 -11.01 25.05
CA ALA A 43 -4.73 -10.93 24.52
C ALA A 43 -4.41 -9.54 24.00
N LEU A 44 -5.37 -8.83 23.41
CA LEU A 44 -5.16 -7.46 22.92
C LEU A 44 -4.81 -6.51 24.07
N PHE A 45 -5.59 -6.49 25.16
CA PHE A 45 -5.28 -5.65 26.32
C PHE A 45 -3.90 -5.96 26.92
N GLN A 46 -3.55 -7.24 27.04
CA GLN A 46 -2.22 -7.65 27.55
C GLN A 46 -1.09 -7.20 26.63
N LEU A 47 -1.23 -7.40 25.32
CA LEU A 47 -0.20 -7.05 24.35
C LEU A 47 -0.01 -5.53 24.25
N ILE A 48 -1.08 -4.75 24.36
CA ILE A 48 -1.01 -3.28 24.42
C ILE A 48 -0.28 -2.84 25.70
N GLU A 49 -0.57 -3.44 26.85
CA GLU A 49 0.16 -3.14 28.10
C GLU A 49 1.64 -3.56 28.01
N GLU A 50 1.94 -4.72 27.42
CA GLU A 50 3.31 -5.24 27.26
C GLU A 50 4.15 -4.44 26.25
N ILE A 51 3.56 -4.04 25.12
CA ILE A 51 4.28 -3.46 23.98
C ILE A 51 4.16 -1.94 23.96
N ASP A 52 2.94 -1.43 24.07
CA ASP A 52 2.65 0.01 23.98
C ASP A 52 2.78 0.69 25.36
N GLN A 53 2.94 -0.10 26.43
CA GLN A 53 3.14 0.36 27.81
C GLN A 53 1.97 1.22 28.33
N VAL A 54 0.76 0.88 27.89
CA VAL A 54 -0.48 1.58 28.24
C VAL A 54 -1.56 0.58 28.64
N THR A 55 -2.28 0.89 29.73
CA THR A 55 -3.48 0.14 30.12
C THR A 55 -4.73 0.82 29.56
N LEU A 56 -5.46 0.12 28.69
CA LEU A 56 -6.73 0.61 28.15
C LEU A 56 -7.92 0.01 28.90
N SER A 57 -8.98 0.79 29.06
CA SER A 57 -10.27 0.31 29.57
C SER A 57 -11.26 -0.10 28.47
N SER A 58 -10.98 0.31 27.23
CA SER A 58 -11.78 0.02 26.04
C SER A 58 -10.88 0.03 24.81
N LEU A 59 -11.10 -0.93 23.90
CA LEU A 59 -10.47 -0.95 22.59
C LEU A 59 -11.18 -0.01 21.61
N THR A 60 -12.49 0.21 21.77
CA THR A 60 -13.28 1.04 20.86
C THR A 60 -13.02 2.53 21.12
N VAL A 61 -12.84 3.30 20.04
CA VAL A 61 -12.91 4.76 20.10
C VAL A 61 -14.37 5.18 20.05
N SER A 62 -14.81 5.98 21.02
CA SER A 62 -16.21 6.44 21.08
C SER A 62 -16.48 7.58 20.08
N LEU A 63 -17.75 7.80 19.77
CA LEU A 63 -18.16 8.98 18.97
C LEU A 63 -17.77 10.30 19.65
N GLU A 64 -17.85 10.36 20.99
CA GLU A 64 -17.44 11.54 21.76
C GLU A 64 -15.93 11.82 21.62
N GLU A 65 -15.10 10.78 21.56
CA GLU A 65 -13.66 10.93 21.31
C GLU A 65 -13.39 11.49 19.90
N VAL A 66 -14.15 11.03 18.89
CA VAL A 66 -14.05 11.55 17.52
C VAL A 66 -14.50 13.01 17.45
N GLU A 67 -15.65 13.35 18.03
CA GLU A 67 -16.17 14.73 18.06
C GLU A 67 -15.20 15.68 18.76
N THR A 68 -14.65 15.27 19.90
CA THR A 68 -13.64 16.04 20.65
C THR A 68 -12.38 16.23 19.82
N ALA A 69 -11.92 15.20 19.11
CA ALA A 69 -10.75 15.29 18.26
C ALA A 69 -10.94 16.25 17.07
N VAL A 70 -12.11 16.22 16.42
CA VAL A 70 -12.45 17.14 15.33
C VAL A 70 -12.43 18.59 15.83
N GLN A 71 -12.96 18.87 17.03
CA GLN A 71 -12.93 20.21 17.62
C GLN A 71 -11.54 20.67 18.07
N ALA A 72 -10.64 19.73 18.37
CA ALA A 72 -9.27 20.03 18.81
C ALA A 72 -8.31 20.32 17.65
N VAL A 73 -8.66 19.91 16.43
CA VAL A 73 -7.87 20.19 15.22
C VAL A 73 -8.16 21.59 14.70
N SER A 74 -7.16 22.26 14.13
CA SER A 74 -7.36 23.61 13.60
C SER A 74 -8.31 23.60 12.39
N PRO A 75 -9.15 24.63 12.22
CA PRO A 75 -10.02 24.74 11.05
C PRO A 75 -9.26 24.66 9.73
N GLU A 76 -8.04 25.22 9.68
CA GLU A 76 -7.18 25.18 8.50
C GLU A 76 -6.76 23.75 8.13
N LEU A 77 -6.44 22.91 9.12
CA LEU A 77 -6.07 21.52 8.85
C LEU A 77 -7.28 20.69 8.39
N LEU A 78 -8.48 20.95 8.94
CA LEU A 78 -9.71 20.32 8.45
C LEU A 78 -10.01 20.71 7.00
N GLU A 79 -9.82 22.00 6.65
CA GLU A 79 -9.99 22.47 5.27
C GLU A 79 -9.00 21.78 4.32
N VAL A 80 -7.74 21.63 4.71
CA VAL A 80 -6.73 20.89 3.94
C VAL A 80 -7.11 19.43 3.77
N MET A 81 -7.63 18.76 4.81
CA MET A 81 -8.09 17.37 4.72
C MET A 81 -9.27 17.21 3.74
N GLU A 82 -10.23 18.14 3.73
CA GLU A 82 -11.34 18.10 2.78
C GLU A 82 -10.86 18.36 1.34
N GLN A 83 -9.94 19.30 1.13
CA GLN A 83 -9.33 19.52 -0.19
C GLN A 83 -8.56 18.30 -0.69
N ALA A 84 -7.73 17.68 0.17
CA ALA A 84 -7.02 16.45 -0.17
C ALA A 84 -8.00 15.32 -0.53
N LYS A 85 -9.08 15.17 0.24
CA LYS A 85 -10.17 14.23 -0.05
C LYS A 85 -10.80 14.49 -1.41
N GLU A 86 -11.10 15.74 -1.77
CA GLU A 86 -11.64 16.07 -3.10
C GLU A 86 -10.71 15.62 -4.23
N ASN A 87 -9.40 15.86 -4.10
CA ASN A 87 -8.40 15.44 -5.09
C ASN A 87 -8.29 13.91 -5.18
N ILE A 88 -8.22 13.22 -4.03
CA ILE A 88 -8.15 11.75 -3.96
C ILE A 88 -9.39 11.12 -4.58
N LEU A 89 -10.58 11.65 -4.26
CA LEU A 89 -11.84 11.19 -4.83
C LEU A 89 -11.86 11.41 -6.35
N ALA A 90 -11.46 12.59 -6.83
CA ALA A 90 -11.44 12.90 -8.26
C ALA A 90 -10.53 11.95 -9.06
N PHE A 91 -9.39 11.57 -8.50
CA PHE A 91 -8.47 10.62 -9.12
C PHE A 91 -9.04 9.19 -9.10
N HIS A 92 -9.39 8.67 -7.93
CA HIS A 92 -9.82 7.27 -7.77
C HIS A 92 -11.19 6.99 -8.40
N GLN A 93 -12.08 7.98 -8.51
CA GLN A 93 -13.36 7.81 -9.20
C GLN A 93 -13.20 7.39 -10.67
N LYS A 94 -12.06 7.71 -11.30
CA LYS A 94 -11.74 7.29 -12.69
C LYS A 94 -11.38 5.81 -12.79
N GLN A 95 -11.03 5.16 -11.68
CA GLN A 95 -10.63 3.74 -11.64
C GLN A 95 -11.83 2.79 -11.52
N VAL A 96 -13.04 3.28 -11.25
CA VAL A 96 -14.22 2.43 -11.04
C VAL A 96 -14.54 1.57 -12.27
N GLN A 97 -14.33 0.27 -12.13
CA GLN A 97 -14.61 -0.69 -13.20
C GLN A 97 -16.08 -1.08 -13.26
N GLN A 98 -16.58 -1.28 -14.47
CA GLN A 98 -17.90 -1.85 -14.72
C GLN A 98 -17.76 -3.31 -15.16
N GLY A 99 -18.74 -4.13 -14.76
CA GLY A 99 -18.89 -5.48 -15.29
C GLY A 99 -19.28 -5.48 -16.78
N PHE A 100 -19.26 -6.66 -17.40
CA PHE A 100 -19.70 -6.83 -18.79
C PHE A 100 -20.65 -8.01 -18.96
N VAL A 101 -21.37 -7.99 -20.09
CA VAL A 101 -22.28 -9.05 -20.54
C VAL A 101 -21.97 -9.39 -21.99
N LEU A 102 -21.87 -10.68 -22.30
CA LEU A 102 -21.71 -11.25 -23.63
C LEU A 102 -22.93 -12.12 -23.95
N THR A 103 -23.65 -11.78 -25.01
CA THR A 103 -24.82 -12.53 -25.49
C THR A 103 -24.53 -13.12 -26.86
N LYS A 104 -24.78 -14.43 -27.03
CA LYS A 104 -24.66 -15.13 -28.31
C LYS A 104 -26.03 -15.30 -28.97
N GLU A 105 -26.03 -15.48 -30.29
CA GLU A 105 -27.26 -15.68 -31.08
C GLU A 105 -28.08 -16.90 -30.65
N ASN A 106 -27.43 -17.93 -30.11
CA ASN A 106 -28.10 -19.13 -29.58
C ASN A 106 -28.65 -18.96 -28.16
N GLY A 107 -28.71 -17.72 -27.66
CA GLY A 107 -29.26 -17.36 -26.35
C GLY A 107 -28.32 -17.62 -25.16
N VAL A 108 -27.08 -18.06 -25.39
CA VAL A 108 -26.07 -18.16 -24.32
C VAL A 108 -25.72 -16.75 -23.84
N VAL A 109 -25.73 -16.57 -22.52
CA VAL A 109 -25.31 -15.33 -21.86
C VAL A 109 -24.14 -15.64 -20.94
N MET A 110 -23.10 -14.84 -21.00
CA MET A 110 -21.94 -14.89 -20.10
C MET A 110 -21.60 -13.49 -19.65
N GLY A 111 -20.85 -13.34 -18.56
CA GLY A 111 -20.35 -12.04 -18.19
C GLY A 111 -19.54 -12.06 -16.92
N GLN A 112 -19.16 -10.87 -16.48
CA GLN A 112 -18.44 -10.65 -15.24
C GLN A 112 -19.11 -9.54 -14.46
N ARG A 113 -19.36 -9.78 -13.18
CA ARG A 113 -19.83 -8.78 -12.21
C ARG A 113 -18.64 -8.27 -11.41
N VAL A 114 -18.61 -6.96 -11.18
CA VAL A 114 -17.70 -6.31 -10.22
C VAL A 114 -18.51 -6.01 -8.96
N LEU A 115 -18.02 -6.46 -7.80
CA LEU A 115 -18.71 -6.34 -6.52
C LEU A 115 -17.72 -5.85 -5.45
N PRO A 116 -18.09 -4.90 -4.57
CA PRO A 116 -17.24 -4.53 -3.46
C PRO A 116 -17.05 -5.69 -2.46
N LEU A 117 -15.94 -5.63 -1.73
CA LEU A 117 -15.78 -6.38 -0.49
C LEU A 117 -16.80 -5.92 0.54
N ALA A 118 -17.24 -6.82 1.41
CA ALA A 118 -18.29 -6.49 2.38
C ALA A 118 -17.71 -5.71 3.56
N LYS A 119 -16.53 -6.12 4.04
CA LYS A 119 -15.84 -5.51 5.17
C LYS A 119 -14.34 -5.49 4.98
N VAL A 120 -13.70 -4.35 5.23
CA VAL A 120 -12.26 -4.17 5.06
C VAL A 120 -11.66 -3.54 6.31
N GLY A 121 -10.49 -4.02 6.69
CA GLY A 121 -9.68 -3.47 7.77
C GLY A 121 -8.62 -2.52 7.22
N VAL A 122 -8.48 -1.35 7.81
CA VAL A 122 -7.45 -0.37 7.49
C VAL A 122 -6.53 -0.23 8.70
N TYR A 123 -5.25 -0.57 8.52
CA TYR A 123 -4.23 -0.33 9.54
C TYR A 123 -3.60 1.04 9.30
N VAL A 124 -3.68 1.92 10.29
CA VAL A 124 -3.04 3.24 10.24
C VAL A 124 -1.84 3.23 11.19
N PRO A 125 -0.62 3.48 10.69
CA PRO A 125 0.56 3.55 11.54
C PRO A 125 0.45 4.65 12.60
N GLY A 126 1.14 4.46 13.72
CA GLY A 126 1.22 5.45 14.79
C GLY A 126 2.41 5.19 15.73
N GLY A 127 2.43 5.87 16.86
CA GLY A 127 3.49 5.74 17.88
C GLY A 127 4.46 6.93 17.84
N THR A 128 5.40 6.94 16.89
CA THR A 128 6.42 8.01 16.78
C THR A 128 5.94 9.24 16.00
N ALA A 129 4.99 9.06 15.10
CA ALA A 129 4.33 10.12 14.33
C ALA A 129 2.87 9.74 14.04
N ALA A 130 2.06 10.72 13.65
CA ALA A 130 0.66 10.52 13.28
C ALA A 130 0.47 10.75 11.78
N TYR A 131 -0.20 9.83 11.10
CA TYR A 131 -0.36 9.85 9.64
C TYR A 131 -1.84 9.99 9.23
N PRO A 132 -2.43 11.19 9.34
CA PRO A 132 -3.81 11.42 8.89
C PRO A 132 -3.98 11.24 7.38
N SER A 133 -2.93 11.44 6.57
CA SER A 133 -2.97 11.21 5.13
C SER A 133 -3.26 9.75 4.78
N THR A 134 -2.64 8.79 5.47
CA THR A 134 -2.90 7.36 5.27
C THR A 134 -4.36 6.98 5.52
N VAL A 135 -5.01 7.65 6.47
CA VAL A 135 -6.46 7.46 6.67
C VAL A 135 -7.24 7.83 5.40
N LEU A 136 -6.95 8.98 4.79
CA LEU A 136 -7.63 9.42 3.57
C LEU A 136 -7.30 8.47 2.40
N MET A 137 -6.02 8.15 2.23
CA MET A 137 -5.52 7.32 1.12
C MET A 137 -6.09 5.91 1.14
N ASP A 138 -6.26 5.30 2.30
CA ASP A 138 -6.73 3.90 2.38
C ASP A 138 -8.25 3.79 2.45
N VAL A 139 -8.93 4.76 3.06
CA VAL A 139 -10.40 4.69 3.29
C VAL A 139 -11.18 5.18 2.08
N LEU A 140 -10.74 6.25 1.41
CA LEU A 140 -11.51 6.86 0.32
C LEU A 140 -11.68 5.93 -0.89
N PRO A 141 -10.66 5.18 -1.36
CA PRO A 141 -10.84 4.22 -2.45
C PRO A 141 -11.79 3.07 -2.06
N ALA A 142 -11.77 2.63 -0.79
CA ALA A 142 -12.71 1.63 -0.28
C ALA A 142 -14.16 2.15 -0.28
N LYS A 143 -14.38 3.42 0.07
CA LYS A 143 -15.70 4.06 -0.03
C LYS A 143 -16.16 4.18 -1.48
N ILE A 144 -15.28 4.55 -2.41
CA ILE A 144 -15.58 4.61 -3.85
C ILE A 144 -15.98 3.23 -4.39
N ALA A 145 -15.27 2.17 -3.99
CA ALA A 145 -15.59 0.80 -4.39
C ALA A 145 -16.98 0.37 -3.89
N GLY A 146 -17.47 0.95 -2.80
CA GLY A 146 -18.75 0.63 -2.17
C GLY A 146 -18.63 -0.37 -1.02
N VAL A 147 -17.48 -0.43 -0.35
CA VAL A 147 -17.29 -1.24 0.87
C VAL A 147 -18.27 -0.77 1.94
N LYS A 148 -19.03 -1.71 2.51
CA LYS A 148 -20.13 -1.39 3.42
C LYS A 148 -19.68 -1.11 4.85
N LYS A 149 -18.55 -1.69 5.26
CA LYS A 149 -18.02 -1.54 6.61
C LYS A 149 -16.50 -1.48 6.57
N ILE A 150 -15.95 -0.34 6.97
CA ILE A 150 -14.53 -0.06 7.05
C ILE A 150 -14.14 0.03 8.53
N VAL A 151 -13.26 -0.86 8.94
CA VAL A 151 -12.76 -0.96 10.31
C VAL A 151 -11.35 -0.43 10.35
N MET A 152 -11.12 0.68 11.06
CA MET A 152 -9.78 1.23 11.23
C MET A 152 -9.18 0.77 12.55
N ILE A 153 -7.93 0.36 12.53
CA ILE A 153 -7.14 0.13 13.74
C ILE A 153 -5.92 1.06 13.73
N THR A 154 -5.57 1.59 14.90
CA THR A 154 -4.39 2.43 15.10
C THR A 154 -3.90 2.29 16.53
N PRO A 155 -2.57 2.26 16.78
CA PRO A 155 -2.05 2.33 18.14
C PRO A 155 -2.36 3.70 18.78
N THR A 156 -2.29 3.75 20.10
CA THR A 156 -2.47 4.98 20.88
C THR A 156 -1.14 5.63 21.23
N ASP A 157 -1.19 6.87 21.69
CA ASP A 157 -0.07 7.49 22.40
C ASP A 157 0.13 6.87 23.80
N SER A 158 1.14 7.35 24.52
CA SER A 158 1.47 6.91 25.90
C SER A 158 0.40 7.23 26.94
N GLN A 159 -0.66 7.95 26.58
CA GLN A 159 -1.82 8.25 27.43
C GLN A 159 -3.05 7.42 27.01
N GLY A 160 -2.92 6.49 26.08
CA GLY A 160 -4.02 5.66 25.59
C GLY A 160 -5.01 6.40 24.69
N LYS A 161 -4.58 7.52 24.09
CA LYS A 161 -5.40 8.31 23.17
C LYS A 161 -4.93 8.14 21.73
N VAL A 162 -5.87 8.14 20.80
CA VAL A 162 -5.55 8.25 19.37
C VAL A 162 -5.29 9.72 19.06
N PRO A 163 -4.23 10.05 18.30
CA PRO A 163 -3.96 11.42 17.87
C PRO A 163 -5.19 12.08 17.22
N ALA A 164 -5.50 13.32 17.62
CA ALA A 164 -6.70 14.02 17.18
C ALA A 164 -6.78 14.17 15.65
N ALA A 165 -5.64 14.39 14.99
CA ALA A 165 -5.56 14.49 13.53
C ALA A 165 -6.00 13.18 12.82
N ILE A 166 -5.69 12.00 13.38
CA ILE A 166 -6.10 10.70 12.82
C ILE A 166 -7.62 10.54 12.94
N LEU A 167 -8.19 10.86 14.11
CA LEU A 167 -9.64 10.78 14.30
C LEU A 167 -10.42 11.79 13.45
N ALA A 168 -9.88 13.00 13.28
CA ALA A 168 -10.44 14.00 12.37
C ALA A 168 -10.42 13.51 10.91
N ALA A 169 -9.29 12.96 10.45
CA ALA A 169 -9.20 12.37 9.12
C ALA A 169 -10.14 11.17 8.94
N ALA A 170 -10.31 10.34 9.96
CA ALA A 170 -11.24 9.21 9.94
C ALA A 170 -12.69 9.67 9.82
N SER A 171 -13.05 10.76 10.50
CA SER A 171 -14.35 11.42 10.36
C SER A 171 -14.56 11.97 8.94
N VAL A 172 -13.57 12.70 8.41
CA VAL A 172 -13.58 13.27 7.05
C VAL A 172 -13.70 12.18 5.98
N ALA A 173 -12.99 11.06 6.13
CA ALA A 173 -13.00 9.92 5.21
C ALA A 173 -14.25 9.03 5.37
N GLY A 174 -14.95 9.13 6.50
CA GLY A 174 -16.16 8.37 6.80
C GLY A 174 -15.90 6.94 7.29
N VAL A 175 -14.86 6.69 8.08
CA VAL A 175 -14.61 5.37 8.71
C VAL A 175 -15.81 4.95 9.57
N ASP A 176 -16.15 3.66 9.56
CA ASP A 176 -17.34 3.14 10.26
C ASP A 176 -17.07 2.76 11.73
N GLU A 177 -15.93 2.10 12.01
CA GLU A 177 -15.50 1.71 13.37
C GLU A 177 -14.00 1.93 13.55
N ILE A 178 -13.58 2.41 14.73
CA ILE A 178 -12.18 2.70 15.04
C ILE A 178 -11.77 2.00 16.34
N TYR A 179 -10.63 1.32 16.32
CA TYR A 179 -10.08 0.59 17.46
C TYR A 179 -8.64 1.00 17.80
N LYS A 180 -8.38 1.12 19.10
CA LYS A 180 -7.12 1.50 19.76
C LYS A 180 -6.14 0.32 19.82
N VAL A 181 -5.81 -0.24 18.67
CA VAL A 181 -5.00 -1.46 18.55
C VAL A 181 -4.00 -1.29 17.40
N GLY A 182 -2.75 -1.68 17.63
CA GLY A 182 -1.68 -1.56 16.65
C GLY A 182 -0.97 -2.88 16.33
N GLY A 183 0.16 -2.78 15.62
CA GLY A 183 1.10 -3.88 15.40
C GLY A 183 0.52 -5.18 14.84
N ALA A 184 1.24 -6.27 15.07
CA ALA A 184 0.85 -7.61 14.65
C ALA A 184 -0.44 -8.10 15.33
N HIS A 185 -0.71 -7.63 16.55
CA HIS A 185 -1.87 -8.06 17.33
C HIS A 185 -3.18 -7.45 16.79
N GLY A 186 -3.14 -6.21 16.28
CA GLY A 186 -4.25 -5.60 15.56
C GLY A 186 -4.52 -6.27 14.21
N VAL A 187 -3.48 -6.62 13.45
CA VAL A 187 -3.63 -7.40 12.21
C VAL A 187 -4.30 -8.76 12.50
N ALA A 188 -3.87 -9.45 13.56
CA ALA A 188 -4.50 -10.69 14.00
C ALA A 188 -5.98 -10.47 14.38
N ALA A 189 -6.31 -9.40 15.10
CA ALA A 189 -7.68 -9.08 15.48
C ALA A 189 -8.59 -8.86 14.25
N LEU A 190 -8.10 -8.15 13.23
CA LEU A 190 -8.83 -7.97 11.98
C LEU A 190 -9.00 -9.29 11.20
N ALA A 191 -7.96 -10.13 11.19
CA ALA A 191 -7.98 -11.39 10.42
C ALA A 191 -8.89 -12.45 11.02
N TYR A 192 -8.90 -12.58 12.35
CA TYR A 192 -9.61 -13.66 13.05
C TYR A 192 -10.88 -13.19 13.76
N GLY A 193 -11.00 -11.89 14.02
CA GLY A 193 -12.04 -11.32 14.87
C GLY A 193 -11.80 -11.59 16.36
N THR A 194 -12.38 -10.74 17.20
CA THR A 194 -12.46 -10.88 18.66
C THR A 194 -13.88 -10.58 19.12
N GLU A 195 -14.10 -10.52 20.44
CA GLU A 195 -15.38 -10.13 21.03
C GLU A 195 -15.79 -8.70 20.63
N THR A 196 -14.81 -7.80 20.52
CA THR A 196 -15.03 -6.39 20.16
C THR A 196 -14.75 -6.07 18.69
N ILE A 197 -13.69 -6.64 18.11
CA ILE A 197 -13.22 -6.30 16.77
C ILE A 197 -13.74 -7.33 15.76
N PRO A 198 -14.52 -6.93 14.74
CA PRO A 198 -15.08 -7.88 13.80
C PRO A 198 -14.03 -8.37 12.79
N LYS A 199 -14.08 -9.67 12.44
CA LYS A 199 -13.30 -10.23 11.33
C LYS A 199 -13.62 -9.50 10.01
N VAL A 200 -12.61 -9.14 9.23
CA VAL A 200 -12.71 -8.48 7.91
C VAL A 200 -12.39 -9.43 6.74
N ASP A 201 -12.65 -9.01 5.50
CA ASP A 201 -12.35 -9.81 4.30
C ASP A 201 -10.95 -9.49 3.72
N LYS A 202 -10.46 -8.25 3.91
CA LYS A 202 -9.14 -7.78 3.46
C LYS A 202 -8.56 -6.81 4.49
N ILE A 203 -7.24 -6.79 4.64
CA ILE A 203 -6.50 -5.83 5.47
C ILE A 203 -5.57 -5.00 4.57
N VAL A 204 -5.68 -3.68 4.65
CA VAL A 204 -4.83 -2.74 3.90
C VAL A 204 -4.08 -1.80 4.83
N GLY A 205 -3.08 -1.12 4.28
CA GLY A 205 -2.34 -0.05 4.94
C GLY A 205 -0.90 -0.43 5.28
N PRO A 206 0.04 0.52 5.18
CA PRO A 206 1.46 0.27 5.41
C PRO A 206 1.74 0.04 6.90
N GLY A 207 2.89 -0.53 7.24
CA GLY A 207 3.28 -0.69 8.63
C GLY A 207 4.71 -1.19 8.77
N ASN A 208 5.19 -1.23 10.01
CA ASN A 208 6.53 -1.74 10.29
C ASN A 208 6.65 -3.25 9.98
N ILE A 209 7.85 -3.80 10.12
CA ILE A 209 8.12 -5.22 9.83
C ILE A 209 7.21 -6.20 10.58
N TYR A 210 6.75 -5.88 11.80
CA TYR A 210 5.84 -6.76 12.55
C TYR A 210 4.45 -6.79 11.90
N VAL A 211 3.95 -5.64 11.44
CA VAL A 211 2.67 -5.51 10.72
C VAL A 211 2.77 -6.22 9.37
N ALA A 212 3.84 -5.95 8.61
CA ALA A 212 4.06 -6.57 7.30
C ALA A 212 4.16 -8.10 7.41
N THR A 213 4.90 -8.61 8.41
CA THR A 213 5.01 -10.04 8.68
C THR A 213 3.68 -10.64 9.11
N ALA A 214 2.90 -9.93 9.93
CA ALA A 214 1.56 -10.39 10.33
C ALA A 214 0.62 -10.48 9.13
N LYS A 215 0.57 -9.44 8.27
CA LYS A 215 -0.22 -9.43 7.02
C LYS A 215 0.14 -10.62 6.14
N LYS A 216 1.44 -10.88 5.95
CA LYS A 216 1.92 -12.06 5.22
C LYS A 216 1.43 -13.38 5.82
N MET A 217 1.42 -13.51 7.15
CA MET A 217 1.02 -14.74 7.84
C MET A 217 -0.50 -14.99 7.84
N VAL A 218 -1.30 -13.93 7.78
CA VAL A 218 -2.77 -14.05 7.74
C VAL A 218 -3.33 -14.10 6.31
N TYR A 219 -2.50 -13.86 5.30
CA TYR A 219 -2.89 -13.96 3.90
C TYR A 219 -3.44 -15.37 3.59
N GLY A 220 -4.63 -15.41 2.97
CA GLY A 220 -5.37 -16.64 2.67
C GLY A 220 -6.49 -16.94 3.67
N GLU A 221 -6.38 -16.46 4.91
CA GLU A 221 -7.53 -16.35 5.84
C GLU A 221 -8.33 -15.07 5.55
N VAL A 222 -7.58 -13.99 5.27
CA VAL A 222 -8.06 -12.72 4.72
C VAL A 222 -7.15 -12.33 3.55
N ASP A 223 -7.65 -11.48 2.67
CA ASP A 223 -6.81 -10.88 1.64
C ASP A 223 -5.95 -9.74 2.23
N ILE A 224 -4.88 -9.36 1.54
CA ILE A 224 -4.07 -8.18 1.87
C ILE A 224 -3.83 -7.35 0.60
N ASP A 225 -3.55 -6.07 0.73
CA ASP A 225 -3.02 -5.22 -0.35
C ASP A 225 -1.64 -5.68 -0.82
N MET A 226 -0.64 -5.63 0.07
CA MET A 226 0.76 -5.94 -0.20
C MET A 226 1.53 -6.14 1.11
N ILE A 227 2.77 -6.63 0.98
CA ILE A 227 3.72 -6.74 2.07
C ILE A 227 4.68 -5.54 1.94
N ALA A 228 4.41 -4.49 2.70
CA ALA A 228 5.27 -3.30 2.71
C ALA A 228 6.59 -3.62 3.44
N GLY A 229 7.70 -3.30 2.80
CA GLY A 229 9.00 -3.10 3.42
C GLY A 229 9.31 -1.61 3.65
N PRO A 230 10.58 -1.25 3.95
CA PRO A 230 11.00 0.13 4.13
C PRO A 230 10.73 0.97 2.88
N SER A 231 10.31 2.23 3.07
CA SER A 231 10.02 3.13 1.97
C SER A 231 11.28 3.59 1.23
N ASP A 232 11.12 3.93 -0.05
CA ASP A 232 12.23 4.37 -0.90
C ASP A 232 11.87 5.45 -1.93
N VAL A 233 12.85 6.30 -2.25
CA VAL A 233 12.79 7.29 -3.33
C VAL A 233 14.01 7.15 -4.23
N LEU A 234 13.78 7.19 -5.54
CA LEU A 234 14.82 7.27 -6.56
C LEU A 234 14.58 8.50 -7.41
N ILE A 235 15.55 9.40 -7.44
CA ILE A 235 15.52 10.61 -8.25
C ILE A 235 16.48 10.45 -9.44
N ILE A 236 15.96 10.57 -10.66
CA ILE A 236 16.77 10.74 -11.88
C ILE A 236 16.89 12.23 -12.16
N ALA A 237 18.12 12.74 -12.21
CA ALA A 237 18.39 14.16 -12.41
C ALA A 237 19.42 14.42 -13.53
N ASP A 238 19.18 15.44 -14.34
CA ASP A 238 20.12 15.95 -15.34
C ASP A 238 20.73 17.30 -14.88
N ALA A 239 21.47 17.96 -15.78
CA ALA A 239 22.12 19.24 -15.50
C ALA A 239 21.17 20.42 -15.21
N SER A 240 19.86 20.32 -15.47
CA SER A 240 18.91 21.39 -15.14
C SER A 240 18.36 21.29 -13.73
N ALA A 241 18.63 20.18 -13.02
CA ALA A 241 18.15 19.98 -11.65
C ALA A 241 18.83 20.91 -10.65
N ASN A 242 18.07 21.33 -9.64
CA ASN A 242 18.58 22.17 -8.56
C ASN A 242 19.10 21.30 -7.41
N PRO A 243 20.39 21.34 -7.05
CA PRO A 243 20.96 20.50 -5.99
C PRO A 243 20.28 20.69 -4.63
N ARG A 244 19.79 21.91 -4.34
CA ARG A 244 19.09 22.20 -3.09
C ARG A 244 17.74 21.49 -3.01
N TRP A 245 17.03 21.37 -4.13
CA TRP A 245 15.73 20.70 -4.19
C TRP A 245 15.92 19.19 -4.08
N LEU A 246 16.84 18.62 -4.87
CA LEU A 246 17.18 17.20 -4.77
C LEU A 246 17.59 16.78 -3.36
N ALA A 247 18.39 17.58 -2.67
CA ALA A 247 18.77 17.30 -1.29
C ALA A 247 17.55 17.31 -0.33
N ALA A 248 16.59 18.20 -0.55
CA ALA A 248 15.36 18.25 0.25
C ALA A 248 14.49 17.01 0.00
N ASP A 249 14.34 16.60 -1.25
CA ASP A 249 13.52 15.45 -1.64
C ASP A 249 14.13 14.13 -1.11
N LEU A 250 15.47 13.97 -1.21
CA LEU A 250 16.17 12.83 -0.60
C LEU A 250 16.02 12.79 0.93
N LEU A 251 15.99 13.95 1.59
CA LEU A 251 15.82 14.05 3.05
C LEU A 251 14.39 13.80 3.50
N ALA A 252 13.39 14.21 2.70
CA ALA A 252 11.98 13.96 2.97
C ALA A 252 11.73 12.45 3.14
N GLN A 253 12.23 11.64 2.20
CA GLN A 253 12.16 10.19 2.32
C GLN A 253 13.01 9.65 3.48
N ALA A 254 14.26 10.13 3.64
CA ALA A 254 15.18 9.60 4.64
C ALA A 254 14.71 9.80 6.09
N GLU A 255 13.89 10.81 6.39
CA GLU A 255 13.40 11.05 7.75
C GLU A 255 12.31 10.08 8.22
N HIS A 256 11.72 9.29 7.31
CA HIS A 256 10.65 8.34 7.67
C HIS A 256 11.11 7.25 8.64
N ASP A 257 12.19 6.53 8.29
CA ASP A 257 12.69 5.38 9.03
C ASP A 257 14.21 5.19 8.82
N ILE A 258 14.90 4.58 9.78
CA ILE A 258 16.35 4.31 9.68
C ILE A 258 16.71 3.35 8.53
N LEU A 259 15.74 2.57 8.06
CA LEU A 259 15.86 1.64 6.94
C LEU A 259 15.44 2.25 5.59
N ALA A 260 14.91 3.48 5.58
CA ALA A 260 14.50 4.16 4.36
C ALA A 260 15.66 4.30 3.38
N GLN A 261 15.35 4.28 2.08
CA GLN A 261 16.35 4.38 1.02
C GLN A 261 16.13 5.63 0.17
N ALA A 262 17.17 6.44 0.05
CA ALA A 262 17.19 7.63 -0.81
C ALA A 262 18.31 7.48 -1.87
N ILE A 263 17.94 7.54 -3.13
CA ILE A 263 18.83 7.28 -4.27
C ILE A 263 18.80 8.46 -5.23
N LEU A 264 19.97 9.00 -5.57
CA LEU A 264 20.13 9.92 -6.70
C LEU A 264 20.85 9.20 -7.84
N VAL A 265 20.29 9.26 -9.05
CA VAL A 265 20.93 8.83 -10.30
C VAL A 265 21.08 10.04 -11.21
N THR A 266 22.30 10.31 -11.68
CA THR A 266 22.55 11.50 -12.52
C THR A 266 23.65 11.27 -13.54
N THR A 267 23.62 12.05 -14.62
CA THR A 267 24.70 12.15 -15.61
C THR A 267 25.81 13.13 -15.17
N GLU A 268 25.55 13.93 -14.13
CA GLU A 268 26.38 15.09 -13.78
C GLU A 268 27.19 14.85 -12.51
N ALA A 269 28.49 14.59 -12.64
CA ALA A 269 29.38 14.41 -11.49
C ALA A 269 29.42 15.63 -10.56
N ALA A 270 29.35 16.85 -11.12
CA ALA A 270 29.31 18.08 -10.33
C ALA A 270 28.02 18.22 -9.51
N LEU A 271 26.90 17.64 -9.96
CA LEU A 271 25.64 17.67 -9.24
C LEU A 271 25.71 16.81 -7.97
N ILE A 272 26.40 15.66 -8.03
CA ILE A 272 26.64 14.81 -6.86
C ILE A 272 27.34 15.60 -5.75
N GLU A 273 28.42 16.31 -6.07
CA GLU A 273 29.16 17.10 -5.08
C GLU A 273 28.30 18.21 -4.47
N GLN A 274 27.50 18.89 -5.29
CA GLN A 274 26.61 19.97 -4.85
C GLN A 274 25.47 19.45 -3.95
N VAL A 275 24.87 18.32 -4.32
CA VAL A 275 23.82 17.67 -3.52
C VAL A 275 24.37 17.23 -2.16
N GLN A 276 25.59 16.69 -2.10
CA GLN A 276 26.21 16.32 -0.82
C GLN A 276 26.38 17.53 0.11
N VAL A 277 26.77 18.69 -0.42
CA VAL A 277 26.88 19.93 0.37
C VAL A 277 25.52 20.36 0.92
N GLU A 278 24.48 20.34 0.07
CA GLU A 278 23.13 20.71 0.47
C GLU A 278 22.53 19.73 1.50
N LEU A 279 22.76 18.43 1.35
CA LEU A 279 22.37 17.41 2.33
C LEU A 279 23.01 17.70 3.70
N ASP A 280 24.31 17.98 3.75
CA ASP A 280 25.02 18.28 5.00
C ASP A 280 24.53 19.58 5.67
N LEU A 281 24.03 20.54 4.88
CA LEU A 281 23.46 21.79 5.40
C LEU A 281 22.06 21.55 5.96
N GLN A 282 21.16 20.97 5.16
CA GLN A 282 19.76 20.79 5.52
C GLN A 282 19.57 19.77 6.65
N LEU A 283 20.36 18.69 6.65
CA LEU A 283 20.31 17.65 7.70
C LEU A 283 20.57 18.23 9.10
N LYS A 284 21.37 19.29 9.23
CA LYS A 284 21.64 19.92 10.55
C LYS A 284 20.42 20.59 11.16
N GLU A 285 19.48 21.03 10.32
CA GLU A 285 18.27 21.75 10.74
C GLU A 285 17.07 20.82 10.95
N LEU A 286 17.14 19.58 10.47
CA LEU A 286 16.03 18.62 10.58
C LEU A 286 15.80 18.16 12.04
N PRO A 287 14.55 18.20 12.55
CA PRO A 287 14.22 17.63 13.85
C PRO A 287 14.54 16.13 13.95
N ARG A 288 14.32 15.38 12.87
CA ARG A 288 14.54 13.92 12.79
C ARG A 288 15.91 13.56 12.19
N LYS A 289 16.90 14.45 12.30
CA LYS A 289 18.23 14.29 11.68
C LYS A 289 18.94 12.96 12.00
N ASP A 290 18.78 12.42 13.21
CA ASP A 290 19.47 11.18 13.58
C ASP A 290 18.91 9.98 12.80
N ILE A 291 17.61 9.99 12.49
CA ILE A 291 16.95 8.97 11.67
C ILE A 291 17.40 9.13 10.21
N ALA A 292 17.28 10.35 9.67
CA ALA A 292 17.68 10.64 8.31
C ALA A 292 19.17 10.35 8.05
N ALA A 293 20.05 10.70 8.98
CA ALA A 293 21.48 10.41 8.90
C ALA A 293 21.74 8.89 8.83
N ALA A 294 21.07 8.10 9.67
CA ALA A 294 21.22 6.64 9.69
C ALA A 294 20.73 6.00 8.38
N ALA A 295 19.62 6.46 7.82
CA ALA A 295 19.10 6.02 6.52
C ALA A 295 20.09 6.35 5.38
N LEU A 296 20.57 7.59 5.31
CA LEU A 296 21.54 8.03 4.30
C LEU A 296 22.90 7.32 4.39
N GLU A 297 23.36 6.98 5.59
CA GLU A 297 24.60 6.23 5.81
C GLU A 297 24.46 4.76 5.41
N SER A 298 23.36 4.13 5.82
CA SER A 298 23.17 2.69 5.66
C SER A 298 22.70 2.31 4.25
N SER A 299 21.82 3.10 3.64
CA SER A 299 21.07 2.75 2.43
C SER A 299 21.13 3.80 1.33
N GLY A 300 21.62 5.01 1.61
CA GLY A 300 21.70 6.09 0.63
C GLY A 300 22.73 5.88 -0.48
N LYS A 301 22.33 6.11 -1.74
CA LYS A 301 23.17 5.91 -2.94
C LYS A 301 23.20 7.17 -3.84
N LEU A 302 24.38 7.51 -4.36
CA LEU A 302 24.58 8.51 -5.40
C LEU A 302 25.22 7.79 -6.59
N ILE A 303 24.57 7.78 -7.75
CA ILE A 303 24.92 6.92 -8.87
C ILE A 303 25.19 7.80 -10.09
N LEU A 304 26.43 7.76 -10.59
CA LEU A 304 26.83 8.44 -11.82
C LEU A 304 26.66 7.50 -13.02
N VAL A 305 25.86 7.90 -13.99
CA VAL A 305 25.61 7.17 -15.25
C VAL A 305 26.09 7.96 -16.46
N ASN A 306 26.18 7.32 -17.62
CA ASN A 306 26.63 7.97 -18.86
C ASN A 306 25.52 8.78 -19.53
N ASP A 307 24.27 8.32 -19.43
CA ASP A 307 23.10 8.95 -20.03
C ASP A 307 21.82 8.60 -19.27
N LEU A 308 20.71 9.27 -19.62
CA LEU A 308 19.40 9.06 -18.99
C LEU A 308 18.78 7.69 -19.32
N SER A 309 19.18 7.04 -20.42
CA SER A 309 18.70 5.68 -20.75
C SER A 309 19.26 4.66 -19.76
N GLU A 310 20.52 4.83 -19.36
CA GLU A 310 21.14 4.03 -18.32
C GLU A 310 20.52 4.31 -16.95
N ALA A 311 20.19 5.58 -16.64
CA ALA A 311 19.46 5.93 -15.42
C ALA A 311 18.12 5.19 -15.32
N LEU A 312 17.34 5.20 -16.40
CA LEU A 312 16.05 4.49 -16.47
C LEU A 312 16.22 2.97 -16.36
N THR A 313 17.27 2.41 -16.96
CA THR A 313 17.58 0.97 -16.81
C THR A 313 17.83 0.61 -15.35
N ILE A 314 18.58 1.44 -14.62
CA ILE A 314 18.82 1.25 -13.18
C ILE A 314 17.51 1.40 -12.38
N ALA A 315 16.71 2.44 -12.66
CA ALA A 315 15.44 2.66 -11.98
C ALA A 315 14.48 1.49 -12.18
N ASN A 316 14.31 0.99 -13.41
CA ASN A 316 13.45 -0.15 -13.72
C ASN A 316 13.92 -1.45 -13.04
N GLN A 317 15.22 -1.64 -12.82
CA GLN A 317 15.73 -2.80 -12.07
C GLN A 317 15.58 -2.65 -10.56
N ILE A 318 15.72 -1.43 -10.03
CA ILE A 318 15.47 -1.15 -8.62
C ILE A 318 13.98 -1.31 -8.31
N ALA A 319 13.11 -0.89 -9.23
CA ALA A 319 11.66 -0.86 -9.13
C ALA A 319 11.20 -0.07 -7.88
N PRO A 320 11.54 1.24 -7.81
CA PRO A 320 11.36 2.02 -6.60
C PRO A 320 9.88 2.24 -6.24
N GLU A 321 9.63 2.50 -4.97
CA GLU A 321 8.31 2.96 -4.50
C GLU A 321 7.96 4.32 -5.13
N HIS A 322 8.86 5.29 -5.01
CA HIS A 322 8.75 6.62 -5.61
C HIS A 322 9.87 6.87 -6.65
N LEU A 323 9.49 7.26 -7.86
CA LEU A 323 10.42 7.67 -8.91
C LEU A 323 10.21 9.15 -9.27
N GLU A 324 11.21 9.98 -9.03
CA GLU A 324 11.21 11.37 -9.49
C GLU A 324 12.04 11.52 -10.76
N LEU A 325 11.46 12.12 -11.80
CA LEU A 325 12.14 12.52 -13.03
C LEU A 325 12.43 14.02 -12.98
N ALA A 326 13.47 14.40 -12.24
CA ALA A 326 13.93 15.77 -12.06
C ALA A 326 14.82 16.22 -13.24
N VAL A 327 14.26 16.19 -14.45
CA VAL A 327 14.95 16.51 -15.72
C VAL A 327 14.22 17.61 -16.50
N ALA A 328 14.88 18.16 -17.52
CA ALA A 328 14.30 19.24 -18.34
C ALA A 328 13.05 18.82 -19.14
N ASP A 329 13.00 17.59 -19.66
CA ASP A 329 11.86 17.04 -20.42
C ASP A 329 11.41 15.69 -19.84
N PRO A 330 10.67 15.70 -18.71
CA PRO A 330 10.32 14.48 -17.99
C PRO A 330 9.28 13.63 -18.74
N PHE A 331 8.42 14.25 -19.55
CA PHE A 331 7.39 13.53 -20.31
C PHE A 331 7.97 12.69 -21.44
N ALA A 332 9.13 13.06 -21.99
CA ALA A 332 9.86 12.25 -22.96
C ALA A 332 10.38 10.92 -22.36
N LEU A 333 10.57 10.86 -21.03
CA LEU A 333 11.08 9.69 -20.33
C LEU A 333 9.97 8.78 -19.79
N LEU A 334 8.79 9.32 -19.48
CA LEU A 334 7.71 8.58 -18.81
C LEU A 334 7.37 7.24 -19.50
N GLY A 335 7.33 7.21 -20.83
CA GLY A 335 7.00 5.98 -21.58
C GLY A 335 8.05 4.86 -21.50
N GLN A 336 9.23 5.13 -20.91
CA GLN A 336 10.32 4.18 -20.71
C GLN A 336 10.40 3.69 -19.24
N VAL A 337 9.59 4.25 -18.35
CA VAL A 337 9.46 3.76 -16.98
C VAL A 337 8.61 2.50 -17.01
N GLU A 338 9.21 1.37 -16.65
CA GLU A 338 8.55 0.06 -16.60
C GLU A 338 8.09 -0.28 -15.18
N ASN A 339 8.93 0.00 -14.17
CA ASN A 339 8.66 -0.37 -12.78
C ASN A 339 8.88 0.83 -11.86
N ALA A 340 7.80 1.36 -11.30
CA ALA A 340 7.79 2.33 -10.21
C ALA A 340 6.41 2.29 -9.54
N GLY A 341 6.33 2.47 -8.22
CA GLY A 341 5.05 2.61 -7.54
C GLY A 341 4.32 3.88 -7.98
N SER A 342 4.98 5.03 -7.83
CA SER A 342 4.50 6.33 -8.30
C SER A 342 5.60 7.08 -9.05
N VAL A 343 5.23 7.86 -10.06
CA VAL A 343 6.17 8.64 -10.89
C VAL A 343 5.84 10.13 -10.80
N PHE A 344 6.84 10.92 -10.44
CA PHE A 344 6.74 12.37 -10.29
C PHE A 344 7.56 13.07 -11.37
N LEU A 345 6.96 14.04 -12.06
CA LEU A 345 7.49 14.54 -13.34
C LEU A 345 7.91 16.02 -13.26
N GLY A 346 9.23 16.25 -13.37
CA GLY A 346 9.81 17.58 -13.45
C GLY A 346 10.14 18.20 -12.09
N HIS A 347 10.79 19.36 -12.14
CA HIS A 347 11.44 19.95 -10.95
C HIS A 347 10.48 20.52 -9.87
N HIS A 348 9.17 20.59 -10.13
CA HIS A 348 8.19 21.18 -9.22
C HIS A 348 7.19 20.15 -8.69
N THR A 349 7.55 18.87 -8.74
CA THR A 349 6.67 17.77 -8.36
C THR A 349 7.43 16.84 -7.42
N PRO A 350 7.73 17.28 -6.18
CA PRO A 350 8.36 16.42 -5.18
C PRO A 350 7.39 15.34 -4.70
N GLU A 351 7.91 14.22 -4.18
CA GLU A 351 7.11 13.07 -3.72
C GLU A 351 6.00 13.47 -2.74
N VAL A 352 6.29 14.44 -1.86
CA VAL A 352 5.39 14.89 -0.79
C VAL A 352 4.07 15.44 -1.34
N LEU A 353 4.04 15.89 -2.59
CA LEU A 353 2.77 16.30 -3.20
C LEU A 353 1.83 15.11 -3.39
N GLY A 354 2.37 13.94 -3.76
CA GLY A 354 1.65 12.67 -3.86
C GLY A 354 1.24 12.13 -2.50
N ASP A 355 2.12 12.23 -1.50
CA ASP A 355 1.86 11.70 -0.16
C ASP A 355 0.67 12.33 0.54
N TYR A 356 0.38 13.59 0.21
CA TYR A 356 -0.58 14.39 0.97
C TYR A 356 -1.79 14.87 0.17
N PHE A 357 -1.61 15.29 -1.09
CA PHE A 357 -2.58 16.23 -1.69
C PHE A 357 -2.99 15.98 -3.14
N ALA A 358 -2.12 15.47 -4.01
CA ALA A 358 -2.36 15.45 -5.46
C ALA A 358 -3.52 14.54 -5.90
N GLY A 359 -3.75 13.44 -5.19
CA GLY A 359 -4.85 12.51 -5.47
C GLY A 359 -4.44 11.05 -5.70
N PRO A 360 -3.31 10.71 -6.37
CA PRO A 360 -2.79 9.35 -6.40
C PRO A 360 -2.51 8.80 -4.99
N ASN A 361 -2.49 7.48 -4.85
CA ASN A 361 -2.35 6.82 -3.56
C ASN A 361 -0.87 6.71 -3.14
N HIS A 362 -0.59 6.91 -1.84
CA HIS A 362 0.75 6.76 -1.27
C HIS A 362 1.00 5.40 -0.60
N THR A 363 0.00 4.52 -0.56
CA THR A 363 0.17 3.14 -0.10
C THR A 363 0.71 2.35 -1.28
N LEU A 364 2.04 2.33 -1.37
CA LEU A 364 2.80 1.95 -2.55
C LEU A 364 3.66 0.70 -2.33
N PRO A 365 3.97 -0.03 -3.42
CA PRO A 365 4.84 -1.19 -3.34
C PRO A 365 6.30 -0.81 -3.12
N THR A 366 6.87 -1.29 -2.02
CA THR A 366 8.26 -1.03 -1.61
C THR A 366 9.18 -2.22 -1.88
N GLU A 367 10.48 -2.05 -1.59
CA GLU A 367 11.51 -3.09 -1.72
C GLU A 367 11.51 -3.77 -3.10
N GLY A 368 11.25 -2.99 -4.15
CA GLY A 368 11.23 -3.48 -5.52
C GLY A 368 10.01 -4.25 -5.95
N THR A 369 8.99 -4.31 -5.12
CA THR A 369 7.78 -5.06 -5.44
C THR A 369 6.90 -4.33 -6.46
N ALA A 370 7.25 -3.09 -6.84
CA ALA A 370 6.63 -2.37 -7.96
C ALA A 370 6.75 -3.09 -9.32
N CYS A 371 7.56 -4.16 -9.42
CA CYS A 371 7.59 -5.04 -10.58
C CYS A 371 6.37 -5.98 -10.70
N PHE A 372 5.54 -6.11 -9.66
CA PHE A 372 4.34 -6.96 -9.70
C PHE A 372 3.16 -6.48 -8.82
N TYR A 373 3.38 -5.60 -7.86
CA TYR A 373 2.32 -4.91 -7.12
C TYR A 373 2.05 -3.53 -7.73
N SER A 374 0.83 -3.07 -7.52
CA SER A 374 0.37 -1.73 -7.90
C SER A 374 0.17 -0.89 -6.64
N PRO A 375 0.12 0.46 -6.76
CA PRO A 375 -0.43 1.32 -5.72
C PRO A 375 -1.83 0.88 -5.30
N LEU A 376 -2.17 1.08 -4.03
CA LEU A 376 -3.53 0.86 -3.54
C LEU A 376 -4.53 1.69 -4.35
N SER A 377 -5.64 1.06 -4.75
CA SER A 377 -6.59 1.60 -5.70
C SER A 377 -8.02 1.13 -5.40
N VAL A 378 -9.00 1.63 -6.15
CA VAL A 378 -10.38 1.11 -6.06
C VAL A 378 -10.46 -0.39 -6.35
N ASP A 379 -9.57 -0.90 -7.21
CA ASP A 379 -9.57 -2.30 -7.64
C ASP A 379 -9.21 -3.27 -6.50
N ASP A 380 -8.49 -2.81 -5.49
CA ASP A 380 -8.12 -3.60 -4.31
C ASP A 380 -9.31 -3.90 -3.40
N PHE A 381 -10.41 -3.17 -3.56
CA PHE A 381 -11.60 -3.27 -2.72
C PHE A 381 -12.78 -3.96 -3.43
N ILE A 382 -12.55 -4.55 -4.60
CA ILE A 382 -13.56 -5.28 -5.37
C ILE A 382 -13.18 -6.74 -5.58
N LYS A 383 -14.18 -7.54 -5.91
CA LYS A 383 -14.03 -8.90 -6.45
C LYS A 383 -14.82 -9.04 -7.73
N LYS A 384 -14.28 -9.86 -8.63
CA LYS A 384 -14.88 -10.14 -9.94
C LYS A 384 -15.47 -11.54 -9.93
N SER A 385 -16.75 -11.66 -10.31
CA SER A 385 -17.45 -12.94 -10.39
C SER A 385 -18.00 -13.16 -11.79
N SER A 386 -17.54 -14.24 -12.44
CA SER A 386 -18.07 -14.66 -13.72
C SER A 386 -19.42 -15.35 -13.55
N TYR A 387 -20.31 -15.16 -14.51
CA TYR A 387 -21.59 -15.85 -14.59
C TYR A 387 -21.84 -16.32 -16.01
N LEU A 388 -22.61 -17.40 -16.13
CA LEU A 388 -23.01 -17.98 -17.40
C LEU A 388 -24.42 -18.56 -17.30
N TYR A 389 -25.14 -18.49 -18.41
CA TYR A 389 -26.46 -19.04 -18.61
C TYR A 389 -26.51 -19.70 -19.99
N TYR A 390 -26.98 -20.94 -20.02
CA TYR A 390 -27.19 -21.69 -21.25
C TYR A 390 -28.68 -22.07 -21.35
N PRO A 391 -29.37 -21.65 -22.42
CA PRO A 391 -30.65 -22.23 -22.78
C PRO A 391 -30.51 -23.73 -23.03
N GLU A 392 -31.59 -24.48 -22.85
CA GLU A 392 -31.60 -25.93 -23.00
C GLU A 392 -31.02 -26.38 -24.36
N ALA A 393 -31.41 -25.74 -25.46
CA ALA A 393 -30.94 -26.07 -26.80
C ALA A 393 -29.41 -25.90 -26.93
N ALA A 394 -28.86 -24.80 -26.42
CA ALA A 394 -27.42 -24.54 -26.46
C ALA A 394 -26.64 -25.50 -25.56
N MET A 395 -27.18 -25.83 -24.37
CA MET A 395 -26.61 -26.83 -23.47
C MET A 395 -26.58 -28.21 -24.11
N LYS A 396 -27.69 -28.65 -24.73
CA LYS A 396 -27.78 -29.93 -25.45
C LYS A 396 -26.78 -30.02 -26.59
N ALA A 397 -26.58 -28.92 -27.33
CA ALA A 397 -25.61 -28.84 -28.41
C ALA A 397 -24.15 -28.94 -27.92
N ALA A 398 -23.80 -28.28 -26.81
CA ALA A 398 -22.46 -28.32 -26.22
C ALA A 398 -22.17 -29.63 -25.45
N GLY A 399 -23.22 -30.28 -24.95
CA GLY A 399 -23.12 -31.38 -24.00
C GLY A 399 -22.23 -32.58 -24.42
N PRO A 400 -22.25 -33.06 -25.68
CA PRO A 400 -21.34 -34.12 -26.11
C PRO A 400 -19.85 -33.76 -25.94
N ALA A 401 -19.48 -32.52 -26.29
CA ALA A 401 -18.10 -32.07 -26.16
C ALA A 401 -17.69 -31.94 -24.68
N VAL A 402 -18.57 -31.40 -23.84
CA VAL A 402 -18.33 -31.28 -22.39
C VAL A 402 -18.19 -32.65 -21.74
N ALA A 403 -19.06 -33.61 -22.10
CA ALA A 403 -18.98 -34.97 -21.58
C ALA A 403 -17.66 -35.65 -22.00
N LEU A 404 -17.24 -35.48 -23.27
CA LEU A 404 -16.00 -36.05 -23.77
C LEU A 404 -14.77 -35.50 -23.02
N PHE A 405 -14.72 -34.19 -22.76
CA PHE A 405 -13.67 -33.61 -21.92
C PHE A 405 -13.66 -34.25 -20.53
N ALA A 406 -14.82 -34.29 -19.86
CA ALA A 406 -14.94 -34.84 -18.52
C ALA A 406 -14.58 -36.34 -18.46
N GLU A 407 -14.94 -37.13 -19.47
CA GLU A 407 -14.59 -38.56 -19.56
C GLU A 407 -13.09 -38.75 -19.82
N THR A 408 -12.49 -37.91 -20.67
CA THR A 408 -11.05 -37.95 -20.96
C THR A 408 -10.21 -37.59 -19.72
N GLU A 409 -10.74 -36.75 -18.84
CA GLU A 409 -10.13 -36.39 -17.55
C GLU A 409 -10.50 -37.35 -16.41
N ASP A 410 -11.17 -38.48 -16.70
CA ASP A 410 -11.66 -39.46 -15.72
C ASP A 410 -12.65 -38.89 -14.67
N LEU A 411 -13.29 -37.76 -14.97
CA LEU A 411 -14.27 -37.05 -14.12
C LEU A 411 -15.71 -37.48 -14.43
N ILE A 412 -16.03 -38.76 -14.23
CA ILE A 412 -17.33 -39.35 -14.60
C ILE A 412 -18.54 -38.64 -13.97
N GLY A 413 -18.41 -38.09 -12.76
CA GLY A 413 -19.45 -37.27 -12.14
C GLY A 413 -19.77 -36.00 -12.94
N HIS A 414 -18.77 -35.36 -13.52
CA HIS A 414 -18.93 -34.17 -14.37
C HIS A 414 -19.64 -34.55 -15.68
N ALA A 415 -19.21 -35.62 -16.35
CA ALA A 415 -19.86 -36.14 -17.55
C ALA A 415 -21.32 -36.51 -17.29
N ARG A 416 -21.60 -37.19 -16.17
CA ARG A 416 -22.97 -37.53 -15.76
C ARG A 416 -23.83 -36.27 -15.59
N SER A 417 -23.29 -35.21 -14.99
CA SER A 417 -24.05 -33.98 -14.72
C SER A 417 -24.61 -33.32 -15.99
N ILE A 418 -23.88 -33.38 -17.10
CA ILE A 418 -24.32 -32.83 -18.39
C ILE A 418 -25.21 -33.82 -19.15
N ASN A 419 -24.88 -35.12 -19.11
CA ASN A 419 -25.63 -36.15 -19.83
C ASN A 419 -27.09 -36.28 -19.35
N VAL A 420 -27.35 -36.27 -18.03
CA VAL A 420 -28.73 -36.36 -17.51
C VAL A 420 -29.61 -35.19 -17.97
N ARG A 421 -29.04 -34.00 -18.17
CA ARG A 421 -29.77 -32.84 -18.70
C ARG A 421 -30.04 -32.95 -20.19
N ARG A 422 -29.21 -33.69 -20.93
CA ARG A 422 -29.44 -33.98 -22.35
C ARG A 422 -30.59 -34.97 -22.55
N GLU A 423 -30.73 -35.93 -21.63
CA GLU A 423 -31.76 -36.98 -21.68
C GLU A 423 -33.18 -36.47 -21.34
N GLY A 424 -33.31 -35.37 -20.59
CA GLY A 424 -34.59 -34.76 -20.18
C GLY A 424 -35.13 -35.30 -18.85
N GLU A 425 -36.21 -34.72 -18.34
CA GLU A 425 -36.92 -35.24 -17.15
C GLU A 425 -37.63 -36.55 -17.54
N LYS A 426 -37.31 -37.65 -16.82
CA LYS A 426 -37.94 -38.96 -17.02
C LYS A 426 -39.35 -39.04 -16.44
#